data_AF-A0A7W0Z8B7-F1
#
_entry.id   AF-A0A7W0Z8B7-F1
#
_cell.length_a   1.000
_cell.length_b   1.000
_cell.length_c   1.000
_cell.angle_alpha   90.00
_cell.angle_beta   90.00
_cell.angle_gamma   90.00
#
_symmetry.space_group_name_H-M   'P 1'
#
loop_
_entity.id
_entity.type
_entity.pdbx_description
1 polymer ?
#
loop_
_entity_poly.entity_id
_entity_poly.type
_entity_poly.pdbx_seq_one_letter_code
_entity_poly.pdbx_strand_id
1 'polypeptide(L)'
;MTVPAGAVELAGDLTLPARAEAVVVFAHGSGSSRQSPRNRAVAGSFADAGLATLLVDLLTADEEAADRTTGALRFDVALLAERLVAAVDWLGGRPEAASLRVGLF
;
A
#
# COMPACT_ATOMS: atom_id res chain seq x y z
N MET A 1 1.02 9.88 3.57
CA MET A 1 1.63 10.43 2.34
C MET A 1 0.80 10.01 1.13
N THR A 2 1.16 10.45 -0.08
CA THR A 2 0.51 9.98 -1.32
C THR A 2 1.45 9.14 -2.17
N VAL A 3 0.87 8.18 -2.89
CA VAL A 3 1.53 7.28 -3.82
C VAL A 3 0.85 7.47 -5.19
N PRO A 4 1.54 7.99 -6.22
CA PRO A 4 0.97 8.17 -7.54
C PRO A 4 0.68 6.82 -8.21
N ALA A 5 -0.49 6.70 -8.82
CA ALA A 5 -0.90 5.56 -9.63
C ALA A 5 -1.65 6.04 -10.88
N GLY A 6 -0.91 6.22 -11.97
CA GLY A 6 -1.46 6.80 -13.21
C GLY A 6 -1.94 8.24 -12.96
N ALA A 7 -3.25 8.47 -13.11
CA ALA A 7 -3.87 9.77 -12.92
C ALA A 7 -4.42 10.04 -11.50
N VAL A 8 -4.25 9.09 -10.56
CA VAL A 8 -4.74 9.20 -9.19
C VAL A 8 -3.61 9.20 -8.17
N GLU A 9 -3.89 9.76 -6.99
CA GLU A 9 -3.01 9.73 -5.83
C GLU A 9 -3.62 8.83 -4.75
N LEU A 10 -2.90 7.78 -4.37
CA LEU A 10 -3.33 6.81 -3.38
C LEU A 10 -2.81 7.17 -2.00
N ALA A 11 -3.62 6.96 -0.97
CA ALA A 11 -3.20 7.23 0.40
C ALA A 11 -2.29 6.11 0.91
N GLY A 12 -1.09 6.47 1.37
CA GLY A 12 -0.10 5.52 1.88
C GLY A 12 0.55 5.94 3.19
N ASP A 13 0.95 4.96 4.00
CA ASP A 13 1.75 5.10 5.21
C ASP A 13 3.04 4.27 5.04
N LEU A 14 4.19 4.94 4.87
CA LEU A 14 5.50 4.30 4.69
C LEU A 14 6.32 4.39 5.98
N THR A 15 6.82 3.26 6.46
CA THR A 15 7.75 3.15 7.59
C THR A 15 9.08 2.60 7.09
N LEU A 16 10.18 3.30 7.35
CA LEU A 16 11.54 2.91 6.94
C LEU A 16 12.46 2.82 8.17
N PRO A 17 12.62 1.63 8.78
CA PRO A 17 13.64 1.41 9.79
C PRO A 17 15.05 1.63 9.22
N ALA A 18 15.99 2.06 10.07
CA ALA A 18 17.38 2.18 9.68
C ALA A 18 17.93 0.81 9.24
N ARG A 19 18.56 0.76 8.06
CA ARG A 19 19.15 -0.47 7.47
C ARG A 19 18.15 -1.57 7.09
N ALA A 20 16.88 -1.23 6.85
CA ALA A 20 15.96 -2.20 6.25
C ALA A 20 16.54 -2.75 4.93
N GLU A 21 16.37 -4.05 4.69
CA GLU A 21 16.77 -4.70 3.43
C GLU A 21 15.58 -5.10 2.55
N ALA A 22 14.38 -5.00 3.10
CA ALA A 22 13.14 -5.36 2.43
C ALA A 22 11.98 -4.50 2.93
N VAL A 23 10.98 -4.35 2.07
CA VAL A 23 9.72 -3.65 2.34
C VAL A 23 8.54 -4.59 2.13
N VAL A 24 7.62 -4.63 3.08
CA VAL A 24 6.35 -5.36 2.96
C VAL A 24 5.23 -4.38 2.61
N VAL A 25 4.62 -4.56 1.45
CA VAL A 25 3.49 -3.74 0.97
C VAL A 25 2.18 -4.41 1.37
N PHE A 26 1.40 -3.73 2.19
CA PHE A 26 0.04 -4.10 2.56
C PHE A 26 -0.93 -3.39 1.63
N ALA A 27 -1.56 -4.14 0.74
CA ALA A 27 -2.38 -3.60 -0.33
C ALA A 27 -3.88 -3.70 0.04
N HIS A 28 -4.53 -2.56 0.28
CA HIS A 28 -5.92 -2.54 0.75
C HIS A 28 -6.86 -2.14 -0.39
N GLY A 29 -7.53 -3.12 -1.01
CA GLY A 29 -8.53 -2.87 -2.05
C GLY A 29 -9.98 -3.20 -1.65
N SER A 30 -10.19 -4.05 -0.63
CA SER A 30 -11.49 -4.68 -0.37
C SER A 30 -12.04 -4.40 1.02
N GLY A 31 -12.85 -3.33 1.14
CA GLY A 31 -13.62 -3.03 2.37
C GLY A 31 -12.81 -2.83 3.64
N SER A 32 -11.49 -2.72 3.50
CA SER A 32 -10.50 -2.46 4.54
C SER A 32 -9.60 -1.35 4.04
N SER A 33 -8.96 -0.63 4.94
CA SER A 33 -8.04 0.45 4.61
C SER A 33 -6.74 0.30 5.38
N ARG A 34 -5.76 1.14 5.08
CA ARG A 34 -4.51 1.33 5.82
C ARG A 34 -4.72 1.68 7.30
N GLN A 35 -5.95 2.02 7.69
CA GLN A 35 -6.36 2.25 9.07
C GLN A 35 -6.79 0.96 9.80
N SER A 36 -6.81 -0.19 9.12
CA SER A 36 -7.11 -1.50 9.71
C SER A 36 -6.22 -1.77 10.93
N PRO A 37 -6.77 -1.84 12.16
CA PRO A 37 -5.96 -2.06 13.36
C PRO A 37 -5.15 -3.36 13.31
N ARG A 38 -5.73 -4.40 12.70
CA ARG A 38 -5.08 -5.70 12.50
C ARG A 38 -3.86 -5.56 11.58
N ASN A 39 -4.00 -4.94 10.41
CA ASN A 39 -2.89 -4.82 9.47
C ASN A 39 -1.83 -3.85 9.99
N ARG A 40 -2.22 -2.78 10.70
CA ARG A 40 -1.28 -1.89 11.39
C ARG A 40 -0.48 -2.62 12.48
N ALA A 41 -1.11 -3.53 13.23
CA ALA A 41 -0.40 -4.35 14.21
C ALA A 41 0.62 -5.28 13.54
N VAL A 42 0.25 -5.96 12.45
CA VAL A 42 1.19 -6.83 11.70
C VAL A 42 2.32 -6.00 11.08
N ALA A 43 2.01 -4.85 10.47
CA ALA A 43 3.01 -3.94 9.93
C ALA A 43 3.96 -3.40 11.02
N GLY A 44 3.44 -3.13 12.22
CA GLY A 44 4.24 -2.78 13.39
C GLY A 44 5.22 -3.91 13.75
N SER A 45 4.77 -5.16 13.79
CA SER A 45 5.65 -6.31 14.06
C SER A 45 6.73 -6.48 12.99
N PHE A 46 6.44 -6.21 11.72
CA PHE A 46 7.48 -6.20 10.68
C PHE A 46 8.48 -5.05 10.86
N ALA A 47 7.99 -3.85 11.19
CA ALA A 47 8.86 -2.70 11.47
C ALA A 47 9.78 -2.95 12.66
N ASP A 48 9.25 -3.53 13.75
CA ASP A 48 10.02 -3.91 14.95
C ASP A 48 11.08 -4.98 14.63
N ALA A 49 10.82 -5.84 13.64
CA ALA A 49 11.77 -6.82 13.13
C ALA A 49 12.78 -6.25 12.11
N GLY A 50 12.74 -4.94 11.83
CA GLY A 50 13.66 -4.26 10.92
C GLY A 50 13.26 -4.28 9.45
N LEU A 51 12.03 -4.68 9.12
CA LEU A 51 11.49 -4.61 7.76
C LEU A 51 10.77 -3.28 7.54
N ALA A 52 10.99 -2.65 6.40
CA ALA A 52 10.16 -1.53 5.99
C ALA A 52 8.72 -1.98 5.72
N THR A 53 7.76 -1.08 5.86
CA THR A 53 6.36 -1.37 5.53
C THR A 53 5.72 -0.23 4.79
N LEU A 54 4.90 -0.55 3.78
CA LEU A 54 4.02 0.39 3.09
C LEU A 54 2.59 -0.10 3.22
N LEU A 55 1.75 0.63 3.94
CA LEU A 55 0.31 0.39 3.94
C LEU A 55 -0.34 1.35 2.95
N VAL A 56 -0.97 0.84 1.90
CA VAL A 56 -1.57 1.66 0.84
C VAL A 56 -3.04 1.31 0.62
N ASP A 57 -3.88 2.33 0.47
CA ASP A 57 -5.25 2.20 0.00
C ASP A 57 -5.23 2.18 -1.53
N LEU A 58 -5.64 1.07 -2.12
CA LEU A 58 -5.69 0.89 -3.57
C LEU A 58 -6.90 1.58 -4.19
N LEU A 59 -7.81 2.14 -3.40
CA LEU A 59 -8.89 3.00 -3.87
C LEU A 59 -8.65 4.41 -3.33
N THR A 60 -8.97 5.42 -4.14
CA THR A 60 -9.04 6.80 -3.64
C THR A 60 -10.21 6.94 -2.67
N ALA A 61 -10.22 7.99 -1.84
CA ALA A 61 -11.29 8.23 -0.88
C ALA A 61 -12.69 8.34 -1.56
N ASP A 62 -12.74 8.93 -2.76
CA ASP A 62 -13.97 9.08 -3.54
C ASP A 62 -14.44 7.73 -4.11
N GLU A 63 -13.51 6.90 -4.60
CA GLU A 63 -13.80 5.55 -5.07
C GLU A 63 -14.23 4.64 -3.94
N GLU A 64 -13.57 4.70 -2.77
CA GLU A 64 -14.02 3.99 -1.58
C GLU A 64 -15.44 4.42 -1.19
N ALA A 65 -15.78 5.70 -1.32
CA ALA A 65 -17.11 6.20 -1.01
C ALA A 65 -18.18 5.64 -1.96
N ALA A 66 -17.91 5.62 -3.26
CA ALA A 66 -18.80 5.01 -4.24
C ALA A 66 -18.90 3.48 -4.05
N ASP A 67 -17.77 2.81 -3.82
CA ASP A 67 -17.68 1.37 -3.65
C ASP A 67 -18.37 0.86 -2.39
N ARG A 68 -18.49 1.69 -1.32
CA ARG A 68 -19.32 1.34 -0.16
C ARG A 68 -20.77 1.03 -0.54
N THR A 69 -21.29 1.64 -1.59
CA THR A 69 -22.65 1.40 -2.09
C THR A 69 -22.69 0.38 -3.22
N THR A 70 -21.75 0.45 -4.17
CA THR A 70 -21.79 -0.39 -5.38
C THR A 70 -21.11 -1.74 -5.20
N GLY A 71 -20.07 -1.81 -4.36
CA GLY A 71 -19.19 -2.98 -4.21
C GLY A 71 -18.45 -3.38 -5.49
N ALA A 72 -18.41 -2.53 -6.51
CA ALA A 72 -17.90 -2.89 -7.82
C ALA A 72 -16.36 -2.87 -7.89
N LEU A 73 -15.72 -1.87 -7.26
CA LEU A 73 -14.28 -1.63 -7.39
C LEU A 73 -13.47 -2.55 -6.48
N ARG A 74 -14.00 -2.94 -5.32
CA ARG A 74 -13.32 -3.88 -4.41
C ARG A 74 -13.06 -5.27 -4.98
N PHE A 75 -13.74 -5.62 -6.08
CA PHE A 75 -13.57 -6.87 -6.80
C PHE A 75 -13.01 -6.68 -8.20
N ASP A 76 -12.70 -5.44 -8.59
CA ASP A 76 -12.00 -5.15 -9.84
C ASP A 76 -10.51 -5.45 -9.67
N VAL A 77 -10.17 -6.74 -9.77
CA VAL A 77 -8.80 -7.24 -9.58
C VAL A 77 -7.83 -6.59 -10.56
N ALA A 78 -8.28 -6.24 -11.77
CA ALA A 78 -7.42 -5.60 -12.77
C ALA A 78 -7.02 -4.19 -12.31
N LEU A 79 -7.99 -3.38 -11.88
CA LEU A 79 -7.74 -2.06 -11.32
C LEU A 79 -6.83 -2.13 -10.08
N LEU A 80 -7.12 -3.05 -9.15
CA LEU A 80 -6.35 -3.20 -7.92
C LEU A 80 -4.90 -3.65 -8.21
N ALA A 81 -4.70 -4.56 -9.17
CA ALA A 81 -3.37 -5.01 -9.57
C ALA A 81 -2.57 -3.89 -10.24
N GLU A 82 -3.19 -3.10 -11.13
CA GLU A 82 -2.52 -1.94 -11.76
C GLU A 82 -2.01 -0.95 -10.71
N ARG A 83 -2.83 -0.67 -9.70
CA ARG A 83 -2.47 0.24 -8.60
C ARG A 83 -1.41 -0.32 -7.69
N LEU A 84 -1.44 -1.61 -7.43
CA LEU A 84 -0.38 -2.28 -6.67
C LEU A 84 0.95 -2.23 -7.40
N VAL A 85 0.96 -2.49 -8.72
CA VAL A 85 2.16 -2.34 -9.55
C VAL A 85 2.69 -0.92 -9.48
N ALA A 86 1.82 0.09 -9.63
CA ALA A 86 2.24 1.48 -9.53
C ALA A 86 2.84 1.83 -8.16
N ALA A 87 2.31 1.29 -7.07
CA ALA A 87 2.88 1.49 -5.73
C ALA A 87 4.27 0.84 -5.58
N VAL A 88 4.48 -0.34 -6.18
CA VAL A 88 5.78 -1.03 -6.20
C VAL A 88 6.80 -0.27 -7.06
N ASP A 89 6.40 0.19 -8.25
CA ASP A 89 7.24 0.99 -9.12
C ASP A 89 7.64 2.32 -8.47
N TRP A 90 6.68 2.95 -7.77
CA TRP A 90 6.93 4.16 -7.00
C TRP A 90 7.97 3.93 -5.90
N LEU A 91 7.91 2.80 -5.17
CA LEU A 91 8.96 2.44 -4.19
C LEU A 91 10.33 2.30 -4.86
N GLY A 92 10.39 1.67 -6.03
CA GLY A 92 11.63 1.51 -6.81
C GLY A 92 12.24 2.84 -7.28
N GLY A 93 11.42 3.87 -7.47
CA GLY A 93 11.87 5.22 -7.84
C GLY A 93 12.41 6.06 -6.68
N ARG A 94 12.25 5.62 -5.42
CA ARG A 94 12.69 6.39 -4.24
C ARG A 94 14.10 6.00 -3.82
N PRO A 95 15.06 6.94 -3.72
CA PRO A 95 16.44 6.63 -3.34
C PRO A 95 16.56 5.83 -2.03
N GLU A 96 15.72 6.13 -1.04
CA GLU A 96 15.72 5.48 0.27
C GLU A 96 15.06 4.09 0.31
N ALA A 97 14.37 3.68 -0.76
CA ALA A 97 13.67 2.38 -0.85
C ALA A 97 14.06 1.55 -2.08
N ALA A 98 14.78 2.14 -3.05
CA ALA A 98 15.08 1.50 -4.34
C ALA A 98 15.90 0.20 -4.25
N SER A 99 16.67 0.03 -3.18
CA SER A 99 17.45 -1.20 -2.93
C SER A 99 16.71 -2.26 -2.13
N LEU A 100 15.50 -1.97 -1.65
CA LEU A 100 14.73 -2.88 -0.80
C LEU A 100 14.08 -3.98 -1.65
N ARG A 101 14.18 -5.22 -1.18
CA ARG A 101 13.41 -6.33 -1.76
C ARG A 101 11.93 -6.14 -1.40
N VAL A 102 11.04 -6.33 -2.36
CA VAL A 102 9.60 -6.12 -2.15
C VAL A 102 8.91 -7.45 -1.81
N GLY A 103 8.18 -7.47 -0.70
CA GLY A 103 7.20 -8.49 -0.36
C GLY A 103 5.78 -7.91 -0.37
N LEU A 104 4.79 -8.71 -0.73
CA LEU A 104 3.37 -8.32 -0.76
C LEU A 104 2.61 -9.04 0.35
N PHE A 105 1.67 -8.34 1.00
CA PHE A 105 0.80 -8.85 2.06
C PHE A 105 -0.66 -8.48 1.80
#